data_AF-A0A959DTZ3-F1
#
_entry.id   AF-A0A959DTZ3-F1
#
_cell.length_a   1.000
_cell.length_b   1.000
_cell.length_c   1.000
_cell.angle_alpha   90.00
_cell.angle_beta   90.00
_cell.angle_gamma   90.00
#
_symmetry.space_group_name_H-M   'P 1'
#
loop_
_entity.id
_entity.type
_entity.pdbx_description
1 polymer ?
#
loop_
_entity_poly.entity_id
_entity_poly.type
_entity_poly.pdbx_seq_one_letter_code
_entity_poly.pdbx_strand_id
1 'polypeptide(L)'
;MLITSFIWSVFLLATLPGDYSCKKNLDTWVPEIAHRLSRDSIWYDARKGSDCSGMMHRLFDSLEQRCSNFDLPGRSYRDSKGLAAYYAKSKALEIVSDPLKSAKQIRTGMLLFFSYKPSAKGDKIPEGICHVGMVTGIQEGPDGNRVSGIELFHGHRPGTVASISTLRNAGKSSQAYRNGAQYWVAYAAID
;
A
#
# COMPACT_ATOMS: atom_id res chain seq x y z
N MET A 1 64.41 -13.09 0.21
CA MET A 1 63.47 -12.18 -0.48
C MET A 1 62.25 -13.02 -0.84
N LEU A 2 61.18 -12.94 -0.05
CA LEU A 2 59.96 -13.74 -0.19
C LEU A 2 58.83 -12.79 -0.62
N ILE A 3 58.29 -13.00 -1.81
CA ILE A 3 57.15 -12.25 -2.34
C ILE A 3 55.90 -13.09 -2.05
N THR A 4 55.10 -12.67 -1.08
CA THR A 4 53.79 -13.25 -0.78
C THR A 4 52.73 -12.59 -1.67
N SER A 5 52.14 -13.36 -2.57
CA SER A 5 51.06 -12.93 -3.45
C SER A 5 49.71 -13.08 -2.74
N PHE A 6 49.03 -11.96 -2.46
CA PHE A 6 47.67 -11.93 -1.94
C PHE A 6 46.67 -12.00 -3.10
N ILE A 7 45.88 -13.07 -3.17
CA ILE A 7 44.75 -13.18 -4.08
C ILE A 7 43.51 -12.63 -3.36
N TRP A 8 43.00 -11.50 -3.86
CA TRP A 8 41.68 -10.99 -3.45
C TRP A 8 40.59 -11.75 -4.21
N SER A 9 39.84 -12.59 -3.50
CA SER A 9 38.59 -13.16 -4.01
C SER A 9 37.50 -12.12 -3.94
N VAL A 10 37.18 -11.49 -5.07
CA VAL A 10 35.97 -10.68 -5.23
C VAL A 10 34.79 -11.65 -5.37
N PHE A 11 34.01 -11.81 -4.29
CA PHE A 11 32.69 -12.44 -4.37
C PHE A 11 31.73 -11.47 -5.06
N LEU A 12 31.54 -11.65 -6.36
CA LEU A 12 30.45 -11.03 -7.11
C LEU A 12 29.16 -11.79 -6.75
N LEU A 13 28.37 -11.24 -5.83
CA LEU A 13 26.99 -11.70 -5.59
C LEU A 13 26.17 -11.38 -6.84
N ALA A 14 26.05 -12.37 -7.73
CA ALA A 14 25.10 -12.31 -8.83
C ALA A 14 23.68 -12.34 -8.25
N THR A 15 22.97 -11.22 -8.35
CA THR A 15 21.53 -11.16 -8.09
C THR A 15 20.80 -12.01 -9.13
N LEU A 16 20.06 -13.02 -8.68
CA LEU A 16 19.32 -13.92 -9.57
C LEU A 16 18.20 -13.14 -10.30
N PRO A 17 17.97 -13.36 -11.60
CA PRO A 17 17.02 -12.61 -12.43
C PRO A 17 15.52 -12.91 -12.16
N GLY A 18 15.17 -13.53 -11.04
CA GLY A 18 13.81 -13.98 -10.73
C GLY A 18 12.89 -12.95 -10.08
N ASP A 19 13.43 -11.87 -9.51
CA ASP A 19 12.70 -11.05 -8.53
C ASP A 19 11.87 -9.89 -9.15
N TYR A 20 12.18 -9.51 -10.39
CA TYR A 20 11.59 -8.32 -11.02
C TYR A 20 10.28 -8.57 -11.78
N SER A 21 9.86 -9.83 -11.95
CA SER A 21 8.69 -10.18 -12.77
C SER A 21 7.37 -9.75 -12.12
N CYS A 22 7.25 -9.94 -10.81
CA CYS A 22 5.98 -9.72 -10.11
C CYS A 22 5.62 -8.24 -9.99
N LYS A 23 6.61 -7.38 -9.70
CA LYS A 23 6.42 -5.92 -9.58
C LYS A 23 5.95 -5.28 -10.88
N LYS A 24 6.48 -5.74 -12.02
CA LYS A 24 6.14 -5.20 -13.35
C LYS A 24 4.65 -5.36 -13.71
N ASN A 25 3.96 -6.29 -13.07
CA ASN A 25 2.56 -6.59 -13.38
C ASN A 25 1.58 -5.99 -12.35
N LEU A 26 2.03 -5.27 -11.32
CA LEU A 26 1.15 -4.68 -10.31
C LEU A 26 0.15 -3.69 -10.92
N ASP A 27 0.58 -2.86 -11.87
CA ASP A 27 -0.27 -1.93 -12.61
C ASP A 27 -1.38 -2.63 -13.42
N THR A 28 -1.26 -3.93 -13.67
CA THR A 28 -2.28 -4.73 -14.37
C THR A 28 -3.11 -5.56 -13.39
N TRP A 29 -2.47 -6.30 -12.49
CA TRP A 29 -3.14 -7.25 -11.62
C TRP A 29 -3.94 -6.59 -10.51
N VAL A 30 -3.41 -5.54 -9.87
CA VAL A 30 -4.10 -4.89 -8.76
C VAL A 30 -5.42 -4.27 -9.19
N PRO A 31 -5.51 -3.49 -10.29
CA PRO A 31 -6.79 -2.98 -10.78
C PRO A 31 -7.74 -4.11 -11.20
N GLU A 32 -7.24 -5.13 -11.91
CA GLU A 32 -8.06 -6.28 -12.35
C GLU A 32 -8.72 -6.99 -11.16
N ILE A 33 -7.91 -7.33 -10.14
CA ILE A 33 -8.36 -8.00 -8.92
C ILE A 33 -9.33 -7.10 -8.16
N ALA A 34 -9.01 -5.81 -7.98
CA ALA A 34 -9.87 -4.87 -7.27
C ALA A 34 -11.23 -4.69 -7.97
N HIS A 35 -11.25 -4.60 -9.31
CA HIS A 35 -12.49 -4.54 -10.08
C HIS A 35 -13.30 -5.84 -9.96
N ARG A 36 -12.64 -7.01 -9.98
CA ARG A 36 -13.32 -8.29 -9.75
C ARG A 36 -13.96 -8.34 -8.35
N LEU A 37 -13.19 -8.06 -7.31
CA LEU A 37 -13.67 -8.05 -5.93
C LEU A 37 -14.82 -7.03 -5.71
N SER A 38 -14.75 -5.88 -6.40
CA SER A 38 -15.83 -4.88 -6.39
C SER A 38 -17.11 -5.41 -7.06
N ARG A 39 -16.99 -6.11 -8.20
CA ARG A 39 -18.14 -6.70 -8.91
C ARG A 39 -18.77 -7.85 -8.13
N ASP A 40 -17.94 -8.67 -7.48
CA ASP A 40 -18.38 -9.77 -6.63
C ASP A 40 -19.18 -9.30 -5.41
N SER A 41 -19.33 -7.98 -5.23
CA SER A 41 -20.20 -7.34 -4.25
C SER A 41 -19.94 -7.87 -2.84
N ILE A 42 -18.65 -7.99 -2.51
CA ILE A 42 -18.22 -8.52 -1.22
C ILE A 42 -18.69 -7.55 -0.15
N TRP A 43 -19.68 -7.98 0.61
CA TRP A 43 -20.25 -7.20 1.69
C TRP A 43 -19.20 -6.93 2.75
N TYR A 44 -19.02 -5.66 3.06
CA TYR A 44 -18.28 -5.21 4.20
C TYR A 44 -19.13 -5.42 5.45
N ASP A 45 -18.59 -6.15 6.41
CA ASP A 45 -19.15 -6.40 7.73
C ASP A 45 -18.01 -6.27 8.74
N ALA A 46 -18.28 -5.78 9.95
CA ALA A 46 -17.31 -5.76 11.04
C ALA A 46 -16.88 -7.17 11.50
N ARG A 47 -17.54 -8.23 11.00
CA ARG A 47 -17.13 -9.63 11.17
C ARG A 47 -15.76 -9.89 10.50
N LYS A 48 -15.02 -10.82 11.10
CA LYS A 48 -13.67 -11.22 10.67
C LYS A 48 -13.66 -11.59 9.17
N GLY A 49 -12.77 -10.95 8.39
CA GLY A 49 -12.59 -11.25 6.95
C GLY A 49 -13.48 -10.44 6.00
N SER A 50 -14.33 -9.57 6.54
CA SER A 50 -15.13 -8.60 5.78
C SER A 50 -14.91 -7.14 6.22
N ASP A 51 -13.95 -6.90 7.13
CA ASP A 51 -13.48 -5.58 7.53
C ASP A 51 -12.45 -5.00 6.53
N CYS A 52 -11.99 -3.77 6.75
CA CYS A 52 -11.12 -3.09 5.78
C CYS A 52 -9.81 -3.86 5.55
N SER A 53 -9.23 -4.42 6.60
CA SER A 53 -8.09 -5.34 6.53
C SER A 53 -8.45 -6.70 5.93
N GLY A 54 -9.66 -7.24 6.18
CA GLY A 54 -10.17 -8.44 5.54
C GLY A 54 -10.22 -8.32 4.01
N MET A 55 -10.61 -7.15 3.48
CA MET A 55 -10.56 -6.88 2.04
C MET A 55 -9.12 -6.87 1.51
N MET A 56 -8.17 -6.33 2.27
CA MET A 56 -6.75 -6.37 1.88
C MET A 56 -6.25 -7.82 1.82
N HIS A 57 -6.58 -8.65 2.81
CA HIS A 57 -6.22 -10.07 2.80
C HIS A 57 -6.78 -10.81 1.58
N ARG A 58 -8.02 -10.53 1.16
CA ARG A 58 -8.58 -11.13 -0.09
C ARG A 58 -7.83 -10.71 -1.34
N LEU A 59 -7.39 -9.45 -1.38
CA LEU A 59 -6.56 -8.93 -2.46
C LEU A 59 -5.17 -9.59 -2.43
N PHE A 60 -4.56 -9.75 -1.25
CA PHE A 60 -3.30 -10.45 -1.05
C PHE A 60 -3.38 -11.91 -1.49
N ASP A 61 -4.41 -12.66 -1.07
CA ASP A 61 -4.64 -14.05 -1.51
C ASP A 61 -4.70 -14.14 -3.05
N SER A 62 -5.34 -13.16 -3.70
CA SER A 62 -5.45 -13.10 -5.16
C SER A 62 -4.13 -12.74 -5.85
N LEU A 63 -3.29 -11.91 -5.23
CA LEU A 63 -1.95 -11.58 -5.73
C LEU A 63 -0.98 -12.75 -5.57
N GLU A 64 -1.03 -13.46 -4.44
CA GLU A 64 -0.19 -14.62 -4.17
C GLU A 64 -0.42 -15.75 -5.19
N GLN A 65 -1.68 -15.92 -5.64
CA GLN A 65 -2.02 -16.84 -6.74
C GLN A 65 -1.40 -16.46 -8.09
N ARG A 66 -1.08 -15.18 -8.31
CA ARG A 66 -0.41 -14.69 -9.52
C ARG A 66 1.11 -14.71 -9.39
N CYS A 67 1.61 -14.43 -8.19
CA CYS A 67 3.01 -14.49 -7.83
C CYS A 67 3.19 -14.75 -6.33
N SER A 68 3.86 -15.85 -5.99
CA SER A 68 4.14 -16.25 -4.62
C SER A 68 5.27 -15.48 -3.93
N ASN A 69 5.97 -14.59 -4.66
CA ASN A 69 7.17 -13.91 -4.15
C ASN A 69 6.89 -12.53 -3.53
N PHE A 70 5.62 -12.10 -3.44
CA PHE A 70 5.32 -10.86 -2.73
C PHE A 70 5.52 -11.04 -1.21
N ASP A 71 6.14 -10.06 -0.57
CA ASP A 71 6.26 -9.94 0.88
C ASP A 71 4.93 -9.45 1.47
N LEU A 72 3.96 -10.36 1.61
CA LEU A 72 2.61 -10.05 2.07
C LEU A 72 2.38 -10.47 3.54
N PRO A 73 1.71 -9.62 4.34
CA PRO A 73 1.40 -9.97 5.71
C PRO A 73 0.41 -11.14 5.77
N GLY A 74 0.77 -12.16 6.54
CA GLY A 74 -0.16 -13.24 6.87
C GLY A 74 -1.36 -12.78 7.70
N ARG A 75 -2.38 -13.64 7.81
CA ARG A 75 -3.65 -13.35 8.49
C ARG A 75 -3.56 -13.04 9.99
N SER A 76 -2.39 -13.24 10.61
CA SER A 76 -2.12 -12.82 11.99
C SER A 76 -2.13 -11.29 12.13
N TYR A 77 -1.81 -10.55 11.08
CA TYR A 77 -1.94 -9.10 11.01
C TYR A 77 -3.37 -8.72 10.63
N ARG A 78 -4.27 -8.87 11.60
CA ARG A 78 -5.72 -8.89 11.38
C ARG A 78 -6.34 -7.52 11.09
N ASP A 79 -5.83 -6.45 11.68
CA ASP A 79 -6.42 -5.10 11.56
C ASP A 79 -5.47 -4.13 10.84
N SER A 80 -5.97 -2.94 10.51
CA SER A 80 -5.20 -1.90 9.83
C SER A 80 -3.92 -1.50 10.57
N LYS A 81 -3.91 -1.57 11.91
CA LYS A 81 -2.71 -1.28 12.72
C LYS A 81 -1.71 -2.42 12.65
N GLY A 82 -2.18 -3.66 12.68
CA GLY A 82 -1.37 -4.86 12.49
C GLY A 82 -0.70 -4.85 11.13
N LEU A 83 -1.44 -4.55 10.07
CA LEU A 83 -0.88 -4.38 8.74
C LEU A 83 0.19 -3.29 8.71
N ALA A 84 -0.06 -2.11 9.30
CA ALA A 84 0.96 -1.06 9.41
C ALA A 84 2.21 -1.53 10.21
N ALA A 85 2.01 -2.27 11.31
CA ALA A 85 3.09 -2.80 12.14
C ALA A 85 3.95 -3.83 11.39
N TYR A 86 3.36 -4.62 10.50
CA TYR A 86 4.09 -5.52 9.59
C TYR A 86 5.10 -4.73 8.74
N TYR A 87 4.61 -3.73 7.99
CA TYR A 87 5.45 -2.94 7.10
C TYR A 87 6.45 -2.06 7.87
N ALA A 88 6.13 -1.64 9.09
CA ALA A 88 7.09 -0.96 9.94
C ALA A 88 8.25 -1.88 10.36
N LYS A 89 7.96 -3.15 10.66
CA LYS A 89 8.99 -4.14 11.02
C LYS A 89 9.92 -4.44 9.85
N SER A 90 9.41 -4.47 8.61
CA SER A 90 10.21 -4.63 7.40
C SER A 90 10.84 -3.34 6.88
N LYS A 91 10.63 -2.19 7.56
CA LYS A 91 11.08 -0.85 7.14
C LYS A 91 10.49 -0.38 5.80
N ALA A 92 9.35 -0.94 5.40
CA ALA A 92 8.61 -0.57 4.19
C ALA A 92 7.48 0.45 4.46
N LEU A 93 7.16 0.75 5.73
CA LEU A 93 6.16 1.74 6.11
C LEU A 93 6.76 3.15 6.14
N GLU A 94 6.19 4.05 5.35
CA GLU A 94 6.55 5.46 5.28
C GLU A 94 5.47 6.34 5.92
N ILE A 95 5.88 7.28 6.78
CA ILE A 95 4.95 8.18 7.48
C ILE A 95 4.70 9.45 6.66
N VAL A 96 3.43 9.80 6.48
CA VAL A 96 3.01 10.95 5.69
C VAL A 96 2.91 12.19 6.56
N SER A 97 3.85 13.11 6.36
CA SER A 97 3.82 14.44 6.99
C SER A 97 3.19 15.52 6.11
N ASP A 98 3.20 15.33 4.79
CA ASP A 98 2.61 16.23 3.79
C ASP A 98 2.03 15.43 2.61
N PRO A 99 0.71 15.15 2.61
CA PRO A 99 0.05 14.38 1.55
C PRO A 99 0.30 14.89 0.13
N LEU A 100 0.46 16.20 -0.09
CA LEU A 100 0.69 16.75 -1.43
C LEU A 100 2.08 16.38 -1.96
N LYS A 101 3.08 16.33 -1.08
CA LYS A 101 4.44 15.92 -1.45
C LYS A 101 4.52 14.40 -1.59
N SER A 102 3.98 13.67 -0.62
CA SER A 102 4.02 12.20 -0.61
C SER A 102 3.27 11.58 -1.79
N ALA A 103 2.22 12.23 -2.32
CA ALA A 103 1.45 11.71 -3.44
C ALA A 103 2.31 11.37 -4.68
N LYS A 104 3.44 12.06 -4.90
CA LYS A 104 4.35 11.78 -6.03
C LYS A 104 5.07 10.42 -5.93
N GLN A 105 5.12 9.84 -4.73
CA GLN A 105 5.77 8.56 -4.48
C GLN A 105 4.79 7.38 -4.65
N ILE A 106 3.50 7.69 -4.78
CA ILE A 106 2.44 6.67 -4.78
C ILE A 106 2.30 6.05 -6.16
N ARG A 107 2.20 4.72 -6.15
CA ARG A 107 2.02 3.87 -7.32
C ARG A 107 0.99 2.80 -7.03
N THR A 108 0.45 2.18 -8.07
CA THR A 108 -0.43 1.02 -7.96
C THR A 108 0.22 -0.08 -7.13
N GLY A 109 -0.57 -0.77 -6.30
CA GLY A 109 -0.08 -1.80 -5.39
C GLY A 109 0.48 -1.29 -4.07
N MET A 110 0.52 0.02 -3.83
CA MET A 110 0.81 0.55 -2.49
C MET A 110 -0.42 0.53 -1.59
N LEU A 111 -0.21 0.29 -0.30
CA LEU A 111 -1.21 0.45 0.75
C LEU A 111 -1.19 1.88 1.28
N LEU A 112 -2.36 2.49 1.45
CA LEU A 112 -2.53 3.74 2.19
C LEU A 112 -3.23 3.47 3.51
N PHE A 113 -2.70 4.04 4.59
CA PHE A 113 -3.25 3.92 5.95
C PHE A 113 -3.85 5.26 6.40
N PHE A 114 -5.01 5.20 7.04
CA PHE A 114 -5.76 6.37 7.45
C PHE A 114 -6.11 6.39 8.94
N SER A 115 -6.24 7.60 9.48
CA SER A 115 -6.56 7.89 10.89
C SER A 115 -7.47 9.12 10.98
N TYR A 116 -8.29 9.20 12.04
CA TYR A 116 -9.09 10.42 12.32
C TYR A 116 -8.24 11.60 12.83
N LYS A 117 -6.99 11.35 13.20
CA LYS A 117 -6.01 12.37 13.57
C LYS A 117 -4.91 12.41 12.50
N PRO A 118 -4.42 13.61 12.12
CA PRO A 118 -3.28 13.72 11.22
C PRO A 118 -2.05 13.07 11.86
N SER A 119 -1.09 12.66 11.03
CA SER A 119 0.17 12.11 11.53
C SER A 119 0.91 13.17 12.34
N ALA A 120 1.48 12.76 13.48
CA ALA A 120 2.46 13.58 14.17
C ALA A 120 3.75 13.57 13.34
N LYS A 121 4.50 14.67 13.34
CA LYS A 121 5.83 14.68 12.71
C LYS A 121 6.73 13.68 13.45
N GLY A 122 7.34 12.74 12.72
CA GLY A 122 8.31 11.78 13.24
C GLY A 122 8.10 10.35 12.73
N ASP A 123 8.97 9.43 13.17
CA ASP A 123 9.10 8.07 12.63
C ASP A 123 8.22 7.03 13.34
N LYS A 124 7.33 7.46 14.23
CA LYS A 124 6.46 6.55 14.98
C LYS A 124 5.20 6.24 14.18
N ILE A 125 4.81 4.97 14.15
CA ILE A 125 3.52 4.54 13.58
C ILE A 125 2.40 5.32 14.28
N PRO A 126 1.51 6.00 13.53
CA PRO A 126 0.39 6.72 14.13
C PRO A 126 -0.54 5.77 14.90
N GLU A 127 -0.71 6.01 16.21
CA GLU A 127 -1.55 5.17 17.08
C GLU A 127 -3.03 5.10 16.65
N GLY A 128 -3.48 6.07 15.85
CA GLY A 128 -4.85 6.25 15.40
C GLY A 128 -5.23 5.56 14.08
N ILE A 129 -4.35 4.73 13.50
CA ILE A 129 -4.68 4.03 12.25
C ILE A 129 -5.94 3.18 12.46
N CYS A 130 -6.96 3.46 11.65
CA CYS A 130 -8.27 2.81 11.74
C CYS A 130 -8.77 2.30 10.39
N HIS A 131 -8.08 2.65 9.29
CA HIS A 131 -8.51 2.28 7.95
C HIS A 131 -7.33 2.08 7.01
N VAL A 132 -7.53 1.27 5.98
CA VAL A 132 -6.51 0.89 5.00
C VAL A 132 -7.17 0.65 3.63
N GLY A 133 -6.44 0.94 2.56
CA GLY A 133 -6.83 0.57 1.20
C GLY A 133 -5.62 0.36 0.31
N MET A 134 -5.85 -0.28 -0.84
CA MET A 134 -4.84 -0.55 -1.86
C MET A 134 -5.01 0.42 -3.02
N VAL A 135 -3.92 1.03 -3.47
CA VAL A 135 -3.91 1.92 -4.63
C VAL A 135 -4.11 1.09 -5.89
N THR A 136 -5.13 1.43 -6.67
CA THR A 136 -5.47 0.78 -7.95
C THR A 136 -5.17 1.66 -9.15
N GLY A 137 -4.80 2.92 -8.95
CA GLY A 137 -4.55 3.83 -10.06
C GLY A 137 -4.19 5.24 -9.57
N ILE A 138 -3.49 5.97 -10.43
CA ILE A 138 -3.08 7.35 -10.20
C ILE A 138 -3.66 8.20 -11.33
N GLN A 139 -4.37 9.26 -10.97
CA GLN A 139 -4.85 10.27 -11.91
C GLN A 139 -3.86 11.42 -11.89
N GLU A 140 -3.21 11.67 -13.02
CA GLU A 140 -2.31 12.81 -13.19
C GLU A 140 -3.10 14.10 -13.38
N GLY A 141 -2.50 15.22 -13.00
CA GLY A 141 -3.00 16.55 -13.28
C GLY A 141 -2.68 16.99 -14.71
N PRO A 142 -3.25 18.11 -15.18
CA PRO A 142 -3.05 18.59 -16.55
C PRO A 142 -1.59 18.84 -16.94
N ASP A 143 -0.72 19.07 -15.95
CA ASP A 143 0.71 19.35 -16.14
C ASP A 143 1.60 18.10 -16.01
N GLY A 144 1.03 16.91 -15.77
CA GLY A 144 1.74 15.65 -15.51
C GLY A 144 2.60 15.65 -14.25
N ASN A 145 2.72 16.78 -13.55
CA ASN A 145 3.65 16.98 -12.43
C ASN A 145 2.97 16.88 -11.07
N ARG A 146 1.65 16.72 -11.07
CA ARG A 146 0.82 16.65 -9.87
C ARG A 146 -0.09 15.45 -9.97
N VAL A 147 -0.28 14.75 -8.86
CA VAL A 147 -1.38 13.81 -8.72
C VAL A 147 -2.66 14.62 -8.50
N SER A 148 -3.67 14.39 -9.34
CA SER A 148 -5.01 15.00 -9.23
C SER A 148 -5.96 14.10 -8.44
N GLY A 149 -5.74 12.79 -8.47
CA GLY A 149 -6.48 11.81 -7.69
C GLY A 149 -5.74 10.48 -7.52
N ILE A 150 -6.12 9.75 -6.48
CA ILE A 150 -5.63 8.40 -6.20
C ILE A 150 -6.84 7.48 -6.16
N GLU A 151 -6.84 6.43 -6.99
CA GLU A 151 -7.87 5.39 -6.95
C GLU A 151 -7.49 4.37 -5.89
N LEU A 152 -8.43 4.11 -4.98
CA LEU A 152 -8.24 3.29 -3.81
C LEU A 152 -9.33 2.23 -3.74
N PHE A 153 -8.94 0.95 -3.73
CA PHE A 153 -9.82 -0.16 -3.34
C PHE A 153 -9.80 -0.31 -1.83
N HIS A 154 -10.97 -0.23 -1.20
CA HIS A 154 -11.12 -0.40 0.23
C HIS A 154 -12.56 -0.76 0.62
N GLY A 155 -12.75 -1.15 1.87
CA GLY A 155 -14.07 -1.33 2.46
C GLY A 155 -14.62 -0.01 3.02
N HIS A 156 -15.84 0.39 2.67
CA HIS A 156 -16.35 1.73 3.07
C HIS A 156 -16.85 1.78 4.50
N ARG A 157 -17.88 0.98 4.83
CA ARG A 157 -18.51 0.91 6.15
C ARG A 157 -19.35 -0.37 6.31
N PRO A 158 -19.67 -0.82 7.54
CA PRO A 158 -20.60 -1.94 7.76
C PRO A 158 -21.86 -1.81 6.91
N GLY A 159 -22.20 -2.89 6.18
CA GLY A 159 -23.38 -2.93 5.32
C GLY A 159 -23.21 -2.27 3.96
N THR A 160 -21.98 -2.10 3.46
CA THR A 160 -21.72 -1.63 2.09
C THR A 160 -20.77 -2.56 1.36
N VAL A 161 -20.79 -2.59 0.03
CA VAL A 161 -19.82 -3.39 -0.74
C VAL A 161 -18.46 -2.71 -0.73
N ALA A 162 -17.38 -3.49 -0.67
CA ALA A 162 -16.04 -2.97 -0.95
C ALA A 162 -15.97 -2.51 -2.40
N SER A 163 -15.35 -1.36 -2.66
CA SER A 163 -15.24 -0.83 -4.02
C SER A 163 -14.08 0.13 -4.18
N ILE A 164 -13.83 0.52 -5.43
CA ILE A 164 -12.84 1.55 -5.77
C ILE A 164 -13.48 2.93 -5.61
N SER A 165 -12.74 3.84 -4.97
CA SER A 165 -13.09 5.26 -4.85
C SER A 165 -11.90 6.14 -5.19
N THR A 166 -12.15 7.38 -5.60
CA THR A 166 -11.09 8.34 -5.90
C THR A 166 -10.89 9.32 -4.75
N LEU A 167 -9.69 9.32 -4.17
CA LEU A 167 -9.24 10.35 -3.23
C LEU A 167 -8.72 11.55 -4.02
N ARG A 168 -9.27 12.74 -3.79
CA ARG A 168 -8.97 13.93 -4.60
C ARG A 168 -7.89 14.81 -3.97
N ASN A 169 -7.10 15.44 -4.83
CA ASN A 169 -6.25 16.56 -4.42
C ASN A 169 -7.13 17.79 -4.13
N ALA A 170 -7.22 18.18 -2.86
CA ALA A 170 -8.02 19.34 -2.42
C ALA A 170 -7.25 20.68 -2.48
N GLY A 171 -6.03 20.70 -3.03
CA GLY A 171 -5.16 21.88 -3.09
C GLY A 171 -4.54 22.30 -1.75
N LYS A 172 -5.12 21.89 -0.62
CA LYS A 172 -4.61 22.11 0.73
C LYS A 172 -4.13 20.79 1.34
N SER A 173 -2.90 20.77 1.84
CA SER A 173 -2.26 19.56 2.38
C SER A 173 -3.09 18.87 3.48
N SER A 174 -3.69 19.64 4.39
CA SER A 174 -4.57 19.11 5.46
C SER A 174 -5.87 18.49 4.96
N GLN A 175 -6.22 18.68 3.69
CA GLN A 175 -7.47 18.22 3.07
C GLN A 175 -7.23 17.25 1.90
N ALA A 176 -6.00 17.14 1.41
CA ALA A 176 -5.67 16.35 0.24
C ALA A 176 -5.75 14.85 0.53
N TYR A 177 -6.32 14.11 -0.42
CA TYR A 177 -6.40 12.65 -0.43
C TYR A 177 -7.02 12.04 0.83
N ARG A 178 -8.00 12.73 1.44
CA ARG A 178 -8.71 12.20 2.60
C ARG A 178 -9.71 11.11 2.19
N ASN A 179 -9.86 10.11 3.06
CA ASN A 179 -10.98 9.19 3.01
C ASN A 179 -12.09 9.71 3.94
N GLY A 180 -13.00 10.53 3.40
CA GLY A 180 -14.01 11.24 4.19
C GLY A 180 -13.36 12.12 5.27
N ALA A 181 -13.60 11.79 6.55
CA ALA A 181 -13.02 12.49 7.70
C ALA A 181 -11.63 11.97 8.12
N GLN A 182 -11.09 10.97 7.44
CA GLN A 182 -9.82 10.34 7.80
C GLN A 182 -8.66 10.93 6.99
N TYR A 183 -7.55 11.22 7.68
CA TYR A 183 -6.31 11.69 7.10
C TYR A 183 -5.48 10.50 6.62
N TRP A 184 -4.86 10.63 5.46
CA TRP A 184 -3.81 9.71 5.02
C TRP A 184 -2.55 9.97 5.86
N VAL A 185 -2.09 8.96 6.60
CA VAL A 185 -1.03 9.12 7.63
C VAL A 185 0.20 8.26 7.39
N ALA A 186 0.09 7.21 6.60
CA ALA A 186 1.21 6.37 6.21
C ALA A 186 0.93 5.64 4.89
N TYR A 187 1.96 5.14 4.24
CA TYR A 187 1.84 4.22 3.11
C TYR A 187 2.91 3.15 3.15
N ALA A 188 2.70 2.06 2.43
CA ALA A 188 3.71 1.01 2.25
C ALA A 188 3.63 0.43 0.83
N ALA A 189 4.77 0.05 0.26
CA ALA A 189 4.80 -0.76 -0.94
C ALA A 189 4.65 -2.24 -0.57
N ILE A 190 3.94 -3.00 -1.40
CA ILE A 190 4.14 -4.44 -1.45
C ILE A 190 5.38 -4.69 -2.32
N ASP A 191 6.37 -5.35 -1.73
CA ASP A 191 7.65 -5.67 -2.37
C ASP A 191 7.76 -7.15 -2.71
#